data_AF-A0A416FGD3-F1
#
_entry.id   AF-A0A416FGD3-F1
#
_cell.length_a   1.000
_cell.length_b   1.000
_cell.length_c   1.000
_cell.angle_alpha   90.00
_cell.angle_beta   90.00
_cell.angle_gamma   90.00
#
_symmetry.space_group_name_H-M   'P 1'
#
loop_
_entity.id
_entity.type
_entity.pdbx_description
1 polymer ?
#
loop_
_entity_poly.entity_id
_entity_poly.type
_entity_poly.pdbx_seq_one_letter_code
_entity_poly.pdbx_strand_id
1 'polypeptide(L)'
;MMNKKKWLGMLTMAALFTGLMAMPVMAASRKKIKSVSLKVEASITPETRIGSEDIDVDVKDSSKYSYDTYEVNNTGFEWVATDVPEITIYLRAEDGYYFSVTKLSDIKLDGATLVKASKADSSETLKVVVKLPSLSEYVADFSEEETVNLTNNGFATWNPISGAGSYEIMVYRDGNAVGVTARTSTEPNYNLKNEITRPASYQVKVRPVNGENASNKGKWVESNVVSYNADQVKAIRAGEAGGLPVSGEWKSDNNGWWYQHSDGTYSKNAWEEIDGKWYVFDENGYMRTGWIDWNGEAYYCDNSGAMLTNTTTPDGYILDYDGRIKNH
;
A
#
# COMPACT_ATOMS: atom_id res chain seq x y z
N MET A 1 53.03 12.16 100.44
CA MET A 1 52.11 11.07 100.81
C MET A 1 51.67 10.32 99.56
N MET A 2 52.08 9.06 99.48
CA MET A 2 51.27 7.91 99.09
C MET A 2 50.13 8.08 98.05
N ASN A 3 50.43 7.69 96.82
CA ASN A 3 49.88 6.50 96.15
C ASN A 3 48.37 6.49 95.78
N LYS A 4 48.07 6.36 94.48
CA LYS A 4 47.35 5.24 93.84
C LYS A 4 46.81 5.69 92.46
N LYS A 5 47.32 5.09 91.36
CA LYS A 5 46.73 3.94 90.63
C LYS A 5 45.44 4.37 89.88
N LYS A 6 45.24 4.18 88.58
CA LYS A 6 45.70 3.17 87.60
C LYS A 6 45.25 3.70 86.21
N TRP A 7 46.07 3.62 85.15
CA TRP A 7 46.15 2.47 84.22
C TRP A 7 44.84 2.32 83.44
N LEU A 8 44.80 2.53 82.12
CA LEU A 8 45.21 1.59 81.06
C LEU A 8 44.77 2.26 79.74
N GLY A 9 45.42 2.21 78.57
CA GLY A 9 46.62 1.57 78.05
C GLY A 9 46.97 2.32 76.74
N MET A 10 48.26 2.36 76.37
CA MET A 10 48.82 1.59 75.24
C MET A 10 48.25 1.98 73.86
N LEU A 11 49.04 2.18 72.81
CA LEU A 11 50.48 2.14 72.60
C LEU A 11 50.67 2.75 71.21
N THR A 12 51.78 3.46 71.05
CA THR A 12 52.36 3.95 69.82
C THR A 12 52.36 2.93 68.68
N MET A 13 52.05 3.36 67.45
CA MET A 13 52.55 2.68 66.25
C MET A 13 53.05 3.68 65.22
N ALA A 14 54.34 3.55 64.93
CA ALA A 14 55.07 4.24 63.90
C ALA A 14 54.73 3.69 62.50
N ALA A 15 54.95 4.55 61.51
CA ALA A 15 55.30 4.27 60.12
C ALA A 15 54.36 3.37 59.29
N LEU A 16 53.88 3.89 58.17
CA LEU A 16 54.08 3.26 56.86
C LEU A 16 53.73 4.24 55.74
N PHE A 17 54.75 4.61 54.97
CA PHE A 17 54.63 5.10 53.60
C PHE A 17 53.80 4.08 52.81
N THR A 18 52.55 4.39 52.49
CA THR A 18 51.85 3.73 51.38
C THR A 18 51.82 4.73 50.25
N GLY A 19 52.70 4.50 49.27
CA GLY A 19 52.62 5.21 48.01
C GLY A 19 51.24 5.00 47.41
N LEU A 20 50.48 6.08 47.23
CA LEU A 20 49.58 6.13 46.11
C LEU A 20 50.49 6.16 44.87
N MET A 21 50.72 4.99 44.29
CA MET A 21 51.04 4.96 42.87
C MET A 21 49.87 5.69 42.20
N ALA A 22 50.14 6.86 41.64
CA ALA A 22 49.35 7.35 40.53
C ALA A 22 49.51 6.28 39.45
N MET A 23 48.64 5.27 39.45
CA MET A 23 48.51 4.43 38.27
C MET A 23 48.12 5.43 37.17
N PRO A 24 48.90 5.57 36.10
CA PRO A 24 48.34 6.18 34.92
C PRO A 24 47.10 5.34 34.63
N VAL A 25 45.92 5.96 34.70
CA VAL A 25 44.75 5.41 34.03
C VAL A 25 45.21 5.33 32.58
N MET A 26 45.66 4.15 32.16
CA MET A 26 45.98 3.85 30.79
C MET A 26 44.64 3.95 30.07
N ALA A 27 44.32 5.14 29.57
CA ALA A 27 43.22 5.31 28.66
C ALA A 27 43.53 4.36 27.50
N ALA A 28 42.78 3.26 27.40
CA ALA A 28 42.90 2.34 26.30
C ALA A 28 42.79 3.19 25.02
N SER A 29 43.81 3.11 24.16
CA SER A 29 43.83 3.88 22.93
C SER A 29 42.60 3.48 22.11
N ARG A 30 41.59 4.35 22.06
CA ARG A 30 40.35 4.08 21.34
C ARG A 30 40.65 3.88 19.85
N LYS A 31 39.92 2.96 19.21
CA LYS A 31 40.03 2.63 17.79
C LYS A 31 39.14 3.54 16.95
N LYS A 32 39.67 4.02 15.83
CA LYS A 32 38.96 4.91 14.92
C LYS A 32 37.97 4.16 14.03
N ILE A 33 36.73 4.63 13.98
CA ILE A 33 35.74 4.29 12.95
C ILE A 33 35.90 5.33 11.83
N LYS A 34 36.50 4.92 10.71
CA LYS A 34 36.78 5.83 9.58
C LYS A 34 35.66 5.89 8.56
N SER A 35 34.79 4.89 8.54
CA SER A 35 33.69 4.79 7.59
C SER A 35 32.47 4.15 8.25
N VAL A 36 31.29 4.54 7.79
CA VAL A 36 30.00 4.03 8.22
C VAL A 36 29.25 3.49 7.01
N SER A 37 28.49 2.42 7.19
CA SER A 37 27.70 1.81 6.12
C SER A 37 26.36 1.35 6.65
N LEU A 38 25.29 1.99 6.16
CA LEU A 38 23.91 1.75 6.58
C LEU A 38 23.07 1.32 5.37
N LYS A 39 22.03 0.54 5.63
CA LYS A 39 20.88 0.38 4.74
C LYS A 39 19.66 0.90 5.50
N VAL A 40 18.88 1.76 4.86
CA VAL A 40 17.70 2.40 5.43
C VAL A 40 16.51 1.99 4.60
N GLU A 41 15.56 1.30 5.22
CA GLU A 41 14.30 0.93 4.61
C GLU A 41 13.19 1.65 5.34
N ALA A 42 12.35 2.38 4.61
CA ALA A 42 11.31 3.20 5.19
C ALA A 42 9.98 2.94 4.49
N SER A 43 8.94 2.72 5.27
CA SER A 43 7.55 2.66 4.84
C SER A 43 6.78 3.79 5.51
N ILE A 44 6.40 4.79 4.71
CA ILE A 44 5.67 5.96 5.16
C ILE A 44 4.46 6.14 4.25
N THR A 45 3.28 6.05 4.83
CA THR A 45 2.01 6.24 4.12
C THR A 45 1.58 7.70 4.23
N PRO A 46 1.29 8.40 3.12
CA PRO A 46 0.68 9.74 3.17
C PRO A 46 -0.62 9.76 3.98
N GLU A 47 -1.00 10.93 4.48
CA GLU A 47 -2.21 11.16 5.29
C GLU A 47 -2.21 10.40 6.63
N THR A 48 -1.03 9.95 7.08
CA THR A 48 -0.83 9.38 8.42
C THR A 48 -0.07 10.34 9.32
N ARG A 49 -0.26 10.19 10.64
CA ARG A 49 0.35 11.07 11.64
C ARG A 49 1.88 10.93 11.64
N ILE A 50 2.62 12.03 11.67
CA ILE A 50 4.08 11.98 11.90
C ILE A 50 4.35 11.30 13.25
N GLY A 51 5.25 10.32 13.27
CA GLY A 51 5.47 9.38 14.37
C GLY A 51 4.77 8.02 14.20
N SER A 52 4.19 7.72 13.04
CA SER A 52 3.67 6.39 12.67
C SER A 52 4.44 5.73 11.51
N GLU A 53 5.56 6.32 11.12
CA GLU A 53 6.51 5.78 10.16
C GLU A 53 7.11 4.45 10.66
N ASP A 54 7.35 3.55 9.71
CA ASP A 54 8.11 2.33 9.95
C ASP A 54 9.46 2.46 9.24
N ILE A 55 10.54 2.57 10.02
CA ILE A 55 11.88 2.82 9.50
C ILE A 55 12.85 1.83 10.15
N ASP A 56 13.43 0.98 9.30
CA ASP A 56 14.47 0.04 9.65
C ASP A 56 15.84 0.56 9.21
N VAL A 57 16.81 0.51 10.13
CA VAL A 57 18.19 0.93 9.88
C VAL A 57 19.14 -0.22 10.18
N ASP A 58 19.65 -0.85 9.13
CA ASP A 58 20.64 -1.92 9.23
C ASP A 58 22.07 -1.37 9.22
N VAL A 59 22.84 -1.75 10.23
CA VAL A 59 24.27 -1.44 10.32
C VAL A 59 25.10 -2.60 9.75
N LYS A 60 25.89 -2.34 8.70
CA LYS A 60 26.68 -3.38 8.03
C LYS A 60 27.95 -3.81 8.81
N ASP A 61 28.45 -2.98 9.73
CA ASP A 61 29.62 -3.28 10.57
C ASP A 61 29.29 -3.10 12.05
N SER A 62 28.39 -3.96 12.54
CA SER A 62 27.88 -3.94 13.92
C SER A 62 28.94 -4.20 15.00
N SER A 63 30.16 -4.60 14.60
CA SER A 63 31.27 -4.85 15.53
C SER A 63 31.92 -3.57 16.09
N LYS A 64 31.62 -2.40 15.51
CA LYS A 64 32.28 -1.12 15.84
C LYS A 64 31.30 -0.04 16.28
N TYR A 65 30.07 -0.12 15.81
CA TYR A 65 28.99 0.80 16.17
C TYR A 65 27.65 0.13 15.96
N SER A 66 26.64 0.64 16.65
CA SER A 66 25.25 0.19 16.59
C SER A 66 24.33 1.35 16.23
N TYR A 67 23.18 0.99 15.66
CA TYR A 67 22.05 1.91 15.53
C TYR A 67 21.44 2.12 16.92
N ASP A 68 21.16 3.38 17.26
CA ASP A 68 20.55 3.75 18.53
C ASP A 68 19.08 4.15 18.31
N THR A 69 18.86 5.21 17.54
CA THR A 69 17.51 5.72 17.26
C THR A 69 17.50 6.60 16.01
N TYR A 70 16.32 7.04 15.59
CA TYR A 70 16.15 8.13 14.64
C TYR A 70 15.21 9.20 15.19
N GLU A 71 15.33 10.41 14.66
CA GLU A 71 14.38 11.51 14.86
C GLU A 71 13.88 11.99 13.51
N VAL A 72 12.57 12.17 13.36
CA VAL A 72 11.99 12.81 12.19
C VAL A 72 12.19 14.33 12.28
N ASN A 73 12.79 14.92 11.24
CA ASN A 73 13.07 16.36 11.19
C ASN A 73 11.94 17.16 10.52
N ASN A 74 11.04 16.50 9.78
CA ASN A 74 9.89 17.15 9.17
C ASN A 74 8.99 17.77 10.24
N THR A 75 8.46 18.96 9.94
CA THR A 75 7.51 19.66 10.81
C THR A 75 6.09 19.46 10.32
N GLY A 76 5.14 19.27 11.23
CA GLY A 76 3.75 19.06 10.87
C GLY A 76 3.08 18.07 11.83
N PHE A 77 1.84 17.73 11.54
CA PHE A 77 1.11 16.69 12.26
C PHE A 77 0.94 15.41 11.45
N GLU A 78 0.88 15.53 10.13
CA GLU A 78 0.61 14.43 9.18
C GLU A 78 1.57 14.51 7.99
N TRP A 79 1.87 13.35 7.42
CA TRP A 79 2.63 13.22 6.18
C TRP A 79 1.75 13.64 5.00
N VAL A 80 2.26 14.50 4.12
CA VAL A 80 1.58 14.82 2.85
C VAL A 80 2.30 14.18 1.68
N ALA A 81 1.56 13.84 0.61
CA ALA A 81 2.12 13.14 -0.54
C ALA A 81 3.26 13.88 -1.26
N THR A 82 3.48 15.17 -1.00
CA THR A 82 4.58 15.95 -1.58
C THR A 82 5.81 16.02 -0.67
N ASP A 83 5.75 15.46 0.54
CA ASP A 83 6.86 15.52 1.48
C ASP A 83 8.07 14.74 0.97
N VAL A 84 9.24 15.24 1.38
CA VAL A 84 10.48 14.48 1.33
C VAL A 84 10.88 14.25 2.79
N PRO A 85 10.74 13.03 3.32
CA PRO A 85 11.09 12.74 4.70
C PRO A 85 12.58 12.97 4.93
N GLU A 86 12.90 13.77 5.94
CA GLU A 86 14.25 14.00 6.44
C GLU A 86 14.32 13.49 7.87
N ILE A 87 15.29 12.62 8.14
CA ILE A 87 15.48 12.04 9.46
C ILE A 87 16.92 12.22 9.92
N THR A 88 17.12 12.27 11.23
CA THR A 88 18.42 12.20 11.88
C THR A 88 18.60 10.81 12.49
N ILE A 89 19.50 10.01 11.93
CA ILE A 89 19.89 8.70 12.47
C ILE A 89 21.02 8.89 13.49
N TYR A 90 20.87 8.29 14.65
CA TYR A 90 21.85 8.27 15.72
C TYR A 90 22.55 6.92 15.75
N LEU A 91 23.88 6.94 15.63
CA LEU A 91 24.72 5.77 15.77
C LEU A 91 25.61 5.94 17.00
N ARG A 92 25.83 4.83 17.72
CA ARG A 92 26.68 4.79 18.90
C ARG A 92 27.89 3.93 18.65
N ALA A 93 29.07 4.43 18.98
CA ALA A 93 30.29 3.65 18.92
C ALA A 93 30.29 2.58 20.01
N GLU A 94 30.74 1.36 19.66
CA GLU A 94 30.96 0.30 20.63
C GLU A 94 32.14 0.62 21.55
N ASP A 95 32.26 -0.11 22.66
CA ASP A 95 33.31 0.13 23.65
C ASP A 95 34.71 0.09 23.01
N GLY A 96 35.54 1.07 23.39
CA GLY A 96 36.87 1.24 22.83
C GLY A 96 36.90 1.77 21.39
N TYR A 97 35.79 2.12 20.75
CA TYR A 97 35.75 2.77 19.42
C TYR A 97 35.32 4.24 19.51
N TYR A 98 35.61 5.03 18.47
CA TYR A 98 35.05 6.38 18.29
C TYR A 98 34.96 6.74 16.81
N PHE A 99 34.01 7.60 16.46
CA PHE A 99 33.84 8.09 15.10
C PHE A 99 34.94 9.07 14.70
N SER A 100 35.66 8.74 13.63
CA SER A 100 36.69 9.55 13.00
C SER A 100 36.36 9.82 11.52
N VAL A 101 35.07 9.81 11.18
CA VAL A 101 34.53 10.20 9.87
C VAL A 101 34.87 11.68 9.64
N THR A 102 35.44 12.01 8.47
CA THR A 102 35.88 13.39 8.15
C THR A 102 35.26 13.93 6.88
N LYS A 103 34.72 13.06 6.02
CA LYS A 103 34.09 13.43 4.76
C LYS A 103 32.76 12.71 4.63
N LEU A 104 31.82 13.31 3.91
CA LEU A 104 30.52 12.67 3.64
C LEU A 104 30.67 11.36 2.85
N SER A 105 31.68 11.25 1.98
CA SER A 105 32.00 10.02 1.24
C SER A 105 32.40 8.83 2.11
N ASP A 106 32.75 9.07 3.39
CA ASP A 106 33.06 8.01 4.35
C ASP A 106 31.78 7.31 4.85
N ILE A 107 30.60 7.87 4.56
CA ILE A 107 29.29 7.34 4.92
C ILE A 107 28.65 6.77 3.65
N LYS A 108 28.42 5.46 3.66
CA LYS A 108 27.77 4.75 2.57
C LYS A 108 26.34 4.45 2.98
N LEU A 109 25.39 4.92 2.18
CA LEU A 109 23.96 4.70 2.40
C LEU A 109 23.37 3.91 1.25
N ASP A 110 22.42 3.06 1.60
CA ASP A 110 21.53 2.35 0.70
C ASP A 110 20.09 2.69 1.14
N GLY A 111 19.22 3.06 0.21
CA GLY A 111 17.84 3.49 0.50
C GLY A 111 17.64 4.94 0.98
N ALA A 112 18.69 5.75 1.14
CA ALA A 112 18.57 7.16 1.54
C ALA A 112 19.68 8.05 0.95
N THR A 113 19.40 9.35 0.85
CA THR A 113 20.36 10.37 0.39
C THR A 113 20.97 11.12 1.57
N LEU A 114 22.31 11.11 1.67
CA LEU A 114 23.02 11.80 2.75
C LEU A 114 22.92 13.32 2.60
N VAL A 115 22.53 14.01 3.68
CA VAL A 115 22.51 15.48 3.77
C VAL A 115 23.73 16.00 4.52
N LYS A 116 23.93 15.51 5.75
CA LYS A 116 25.05 15.92 6.61
C LYS A 116 25.36 14.86 7.65
N ALA A 117 26.54 14.93 8.23
CA ALA A 117 26.89 14.13 9.40
C ALA A 117 27.72 14.93 10.38
N SER A 118 27.48 14.71 11.68
CA SER A 118 28.16 15.40 12.76
C SER A 118 28.42 14.47 13.93
N LYS A 119 29.59 14.62 14.55
CA LYS A 119 29.98 13.88 15.76
C LYS A 119 29.51 14.62 17.00
N ALA A 120 29.06 13.88 18.01
CA ALA A 120 28.71 14.38 19.33
C ALA A 120 29.36 13.48 20.41
N ASP A 121 29.23 13.88 21.68
CA ASP A 121 29.65 13.07 22.84
C ASP A 121 31.09 12.60 22.75
N SER A 122 32.02 13.53 22.53
CA SER A 122 33.44 13.21 22.33
C SER A 122 33.70 12.21 21.18
N SER A 123 32.84 12.23 20.16
CA SER A 123 32.83 11.31 19.01
C SER A 123 32.37 9.88 19.31
N GLU A 124 31.63 9.67 20.40
CA GLU A 124 30.92 8.42 20.69
C GLU A 124 29.63 8.29 19.90
N THR A 125 29.05 9.43 19.53
CA THR A 125 27.80 9.49 18.78
C THR A 125 28.07 10.08 17.40
N LEU A 126 27.53 9.46 16.36
CA LEU A 126 27.45 10.05 15.03
C LEU A 126 25.99 10.29 14.68
N LYS A 127 25.65 11.57 14.45
CA LYS A 127 24.37 11.98 13.88
C LYS A 127 24.50 12.01 12.37
N VAL A 128 23.65 11.26 11.67
CA VAL A 128 23.61 11.19 10.20
C VAL A 128 22.25 11.68 9.75
N VAL A 129 22.20 12.85 9.10
CA VAL A 129 20.96 13.39 8.56
C VAL A 129 20.82 12.95 7.12
N VAL A 130 19.68 12.34 6.81
CA VAL A 130 19.40 11.75 5.50
C VAL A 130 18.01 12.16 5.03
N LYS A 131 17.83 12.21 3.71
CA LYS A 131 16.53 12.29 3.06
C LYS A 131 16.15 10.91 2.54
N LEU A 132 14.95 10.47 2.87
CA LEU A 132 14.33 9.28 2.30
C LEU A 132 13.74 9.61 0.92
N PRO A 133 13.33 8.60 0.13
CA PRO A 133 12.59 8.83 -1.11
C PRO A 133 11.37 9.74 -0.88
N SER A 134 11.03 10.56 -1.86
CA SER A 134 9.87 11.44 -1.74
C SER A 134 8.60 10.61 -1.60
N LEU A 135 7.66 11.08 -0.78
CA LEU A 135 6.33 10.47 -0.68
C LEU A 135 5.53 10.63 -1.98
N SER A 136 5.97 11.48 -2.92
CA SER A 136 5.38 11.55 -4.27
C SER A 136 5.64 10.27 -5.06
N GLU A 137 6.66 9.50 -4.67
CA GLU A 137 6.99 8.20 -5.24
C GLU A 137 6.29 7.04 -4.53
N TYR A 138 5.46 7.32 -3.52
CA TYR A 138 4.59 6.34 -2.88
C TYR A 138 3.51 5.86 -3.85
N VAL A 139 3.21 4.57 -3.81
CA VAL A 139 2.07 3.99 -4.51
C VAL A 139 1.42 3.00 -3.55
N ALA A 140 0.12 3.19 -3.30
CA ALA A 140 -0.63 2.27 -2.46
C ALA A 140 -0.75 0.89 -3.12
N ASP A 141 -0.89 -0.14 -2.29
CA ASP A 141 -1.34 -1.45 -2.74
C ASP A 141 -2.88 -1.46 -2.85
N PHE A 142 -3.43 -2.37 -3.66
CA PHE A 142 -4.86 -2.69 -3.61
C PHE A 142 -5.24 -3.17 -2.20
N SER A 143 -6.40 -2.72 -1.70
CA SER A 143 -6.91 -3.25 -0.42
C SER A 143 -7.39 -4.70 -0.60
N GLU A 144 -7.47 -5.45 0.49
CA GLU A 144 -7.95 -6.85 0.44
C GLU A 144 -9.43 -6.95 0.02
N GLU A 145 -10.19 -5.86 0.19
CA GLU A 145 -11.61 -5.77 -0.14
C GLU A 145 -11.86 -5.22 -1.56
N GLU A 146 -10.89 -4.48 -2.12
CA GLU A 146 -10.98 -3.87 -3.45
C GLU A 146 -10.21 -4.69 -4.47
N THR A 147 -10.93 -5.33 -5.38
CA THR A 147 -10.34 -6.28 -6.33
C THR A 147 -10.43 -5.80 -7.76
N VAL A 148 -9.59 -6.39 -8.60
CA VAL A 148 -9.68 -6.26 -10.05
C VAL A 148 -10.84 -7.12 -10.53
N ASN A 149 -11.76 -6.58 -11.30
CA ASN A 149 -12.88 -7.32 -11.86
C ASN A 149 -12.81 -7.34 -13.39
N LEU A 150 -12.84 -8.54 -13.97
CA LEU A 150 -13.02 -8.78 -15.39
C LEU A 150 -14.51 -9.03 -15.64
N THR A 151 -15.07 -8.24 -16.55
CA THR A 151 -16.50 -8.20 -16.85
C THR A 151 -16.86 -9.12 -18.02
N ASN A 152 -18.14 -9.49 -18.14
CA ASN A 152 -18.64 -10.29 -19.27
C ASN A 152 -18.52 -9.60 -20.65
N ASN A 153 -18.28 -8.27 -20.65
CA ASN A 153 -18.19 -7.46 -21.86
C ASN A 153 -16.73 -7.12 -22.23
N GLY A 154 -15.75 -7.77 -21.59
CA GLY A 154 -14.35 -7.65 -21.98
C GLY A 154 -13.63 -6.43 -21.43
N PHE A 155 -14.13 -5.82 -20.35
CA PHE A 155 -13.42 -4.79 -19.60
C PHE A 155 -12.85 -5.34 -18.30
N ALA A 156 -11.59 -5.01 -18.02
CA ALA A 156 -11.02 -5.09 -16.69
C ALA A 156 -11.24 -3.74 -15.98
N THR A 157 -11.66 -3.78 -14.73
CA THR A 157 -12.01 -2.62 -13.91
C THR A 157 -11.45 -2.77 -12.50
N TRP A 158 -11.08 -1.67 -11.86
CA TRP A 158 -10.58 -1.64 -10.49
C TRP A 158 -10.78 -0.24 -9.89
N ASN A 159 -10.52 -0.06 -8.60
CA ASN A 159 -10.60 1.25 -7.96
C ASN A 159 -9.32 2.08 -8.20
N PRO A 160 -9.42 3.43 -8.31
CA PRO A 160 -8.26 4.30 -8.33
C PRO A 160 -7.35 4.07 -7.12
N ILE A 161 -6.02 4.09 -7.35
CA ILE A 161 -5.02 3.78 -6.33
C ILE A 161 -4.22 5.05 -6.03
N SER A 162 -4.12 5.42 -4.75
CA SER A 162 -3.36 6.60 -4.34
C SER A 162 -1.90 6.50 -4.78
N GLY A 163 -1.38 7.57 -5.38
CA GLY A 163 -0.03 7.65 -5.93
C GLY A 163 0.18 6.96 -7.29
N ALA A 164 -0.81 6.23 -7.81
CA ALA A 164 -0.72 5.63 -9.14
C ALA A 164 -0.95 6.68 -10.24
N GLY A 165 -0.01 6.80 -11.18
CA GLY A 165 -0.22 7.59 -12.41
C GLY A 165 -0.62 6.72 -13.60
N SER A 166 -0.40 5.41 -13.51
CA SER A 166 -0.86 4.44 -14.49
C SER A 166 -0.96 3.04 -13.88
N TYR A 167 -1.43 2.09 -14.68
CA TYR A 167 -1.60 0.70 -14.33
C TYR A 167 -0.99 -0.18 -15.41
N GLU A 168 -0.32 -1.24 -14.98
CA GLU A 168 0.12 -2.31 -15.88
C GLU A 168 -0.87 -3.47 -15.84
N ILE A 169 -1.21 -4.01 -17.01
CA ILE A 169 -2.20 -5.09 -17.17
C ILE A 169 -1.58 -6.28 -17.90
N MET A 170 -1.61 -7.45 -17.27
CA MET A 170 -1.24 -8.73 -17.88
C MET A 170 -2.50 -9.54 -18.14
N VAL A 171 -2.69 -10.02 -19.36
CA VAL A 171 -3.86 -10.81 -19.76
C VAL A 171 -3.48 -12.28 -19.86
N TYR A 172 -4.32 -13.15 -19.32
CA TYR A 172 -4.16 -14.60 -19.36
C TYR A 172 -5.36 -15.23 -20.08
N ARG A 173 -5.09 -16.27 -20.87
CA ARG A 173 -6.07 -17.09 -21.58
C ARG A 173 -5.78 -18.56 -21.30
N ASP A 174 -6.76 -19.27 -20.75
CA ASP A 174 -6.64 -20.66 -20.30
C ASP A 174 -5.40 -20.85 -19.39
N GLY A 175 -5.19 -19.90 -18.48
CA GLY A 175 -4.04 -19.88 -17.56
C GLY A 175 -2.69 -19.44 -18.17
N ASN A 176 -2.63 -19.20 -19.48
CA ASN A 176 -1.39 -18.84 -20.18
C ASN A 176 -1.36 -17.35 -20.54
N ALA A 177 -0.22 -16.70 -20.38
CA ALA A 177 -0.07 -15.27 -20.70
C ALA A 177 -0.32 -15.01 -22.19
N VAL A 178 -1.17 -14.02 -22.48
CA VAL A 178 -1.47 -13.53 -23.83
C VAL A 178 -0.43 -12.49 -24.21
N GLY A 179 0.72 -12.97 -24.69
CA GLY A 179 1.89 -12.14 -24.97
C GLY A 179 2.76 -11.91 -23.71
N VAL A 180 3.90 -11.25 -23.90
CA VAL A 180 4.93 -11.09 -22.85
C VAL A 180 5.04 -9.68 -22.27
N THR A 181 4.38 -8.69 -22.88
CA THR A 181 4.46 -7.29 -22.48
C THR A 181 3.20 -6.87 -21.74
N ALA A 182 3.34 -6.23 -20.57
CA ALA A 182 2.19 -5.63 -19.90
C ALA A 182 1.60 -4.50 -20.75
N ARG A 183 0.28 -4.36 -20.72
CA ARG A 183 -0.45 -3.24 -21.31
C ARG A 183 -0.47 -2.11 -20.28
N THR A 184 -0.66 -0.88 -20.74
CA THR A 184 -0.72 0.28 -19.83
C THR A 184 -2.07 0.97 -19.96
N SER A 185 -2.63 1.38 -18.83
CA SER A 185 -3.79 2.27 -18.77
C SER A 185 -3.53 3.41 -17.78
N THR A 186 -3.95 4.62 -18.11
CA THR A 186 -3.99 5.75 -17.15
C THR A 186 -5.32 5.82 -16.41
N GLU A 187 -6.32 5.10 -16.89
CA GLU A 187 -7.64 5.02 -16.29
C GLU A 187 -7.74 3.76 -15.42
N PRO A 188 -8.64 3.73 -14.42
CA PRO A 188 -8.85 2.57 -13.55
C PRO A 188 -9.63 1.42 -14.26
N ASN A 189 -9.42 1.29 -15.57
CA ASN A 189 -10.02 0.27 -16.41
C ASN A 189 -9.14 0.00 -17.64
N TYR A 190 -9.37 -1.14 -18.29
CA TYR A 190 -8.75 -1.52 -19.56
C TYR A 190 -9.72 -2.33 -20.43
N ASN A 191 -9.77 -2.01 -21.73
CA ASN A 191 -10.60 -2.72 -22.70
C ASN A 191 -9.79 -3.85 -23.38
N LEU A 192 -10.21 -5.09 -23.18
CA LEU A 192 -9.55 -6.28 -23.71
C LEU A 192 -10.00 -6.69 -25.12
N LYS A 193 -10.68 -5.82 -25.88
CA LYS A 193 -11.19 -6.16 -27.22
C LYS A 193 -10.14 -6.73 -28.18
N ASN A 194 -8.87 -6.36 -28.00
CA ASN A 194 -7.78 -6.82 -28.85
C ASN A 194 -7.17 -8.15 -28.38
N GLU A 195 -7.38 -8.50 -27.10
CA GLU A 195 -6.83 -9.68 -26.45
C GLU A 195 -7.82 -10.85 -26.43
N ILE A 196 -9.12 -10.56 -26.28
CA ILE A 196 -10.20 -11.54 -26.35
C ILE A 196 -10.45 -11.90 -27.81
N THR A 197 -9.66 -12.86 -28.30
CA THR A 197 -9.57 -13.19 -29.74
C THR A 197 -10.31 -14.46 -30.13
N ARG A 198 -10.61 -15.32 -29.16
CA ARG A 198 -11.26 -16.63 -29.35
C ARG A 198 -11.97 -17.07 -28.05
N PRO A 199 -12.94 -18.00 -28.13
CA PRO A 199 -13.58 -18.59 -26.95
C PRO A 199 -12.55 -19.28 -26.07
N ALA A 200 -12.54 -18.92 -24.80
CA ALA A 200 -11.60 -19.41 -23.78
C ALA A 200 -11.95 -18.79 -22.42
N SER A 201 -11.32 -19.28 -21.36
CA SER A 201 -11.33 -18.61 -20.06
C SER A 201 -10.24 -17.54 -20.02
N TYR A 202 -10.57 -16.35 -19.53
CA TYR A 202 -9.64 -15.22 -19.40
C TYR A 202 -9.58 -14.73 -17.96
N GLN A 203 -8.41 -14.20 -17.60
CA GLN A 203 -8.14 -13.55 -16.33
C GLN A 203 -7.17 -12.40 -16.59
N VAL A 204 -7.20 -11.36 -15.77
CA VAL A 204 -6.17 -10.31 -15.79
C VAL A 204 -5.42 -10.23 -14.48
N LYS A 205 -4.18 -9.75 -14.56
CA LYS A 205 -3.47 -9.19 -13.41
C LYS A 205 -3.26 -7.72 -13.63
N VAL A 206 -3.45 -6.92 -12.60
CA VAL A 206 -3.20 -5.47 -12.64
C VAL A 206 -2.27 -5.09 -11.50
N ARG A 207 -1.38 -4.13 -11.74
CA ARG A 207 -0.62 -3.46 -10.67
C ARG A 207 -0.56 -1.95 -10.93
N PRO A 208 -0.58 -1.12 -9.88
CA PRO A 208 -0.37 0.31 -10.03
C PRO A 208 1.11 0.62 -10.28
N VAL A 209 1.35 1.70 -11.01
CA VAL A 209 2.67 2.26 -11.30
C VAL A 209 2.65 3.72 -10.86
N ASN A 210 3.62 4.12 -10.05
CA ASN A 210 3.69 5.46 -9.52
C ASN A 210 3.81 6.51 -10.66
N GLY A 211 3.16 7.67 -10.48
CA GLY A 211 3.09 8.72 -11.50
C GLY A 211 4.40 9.48 -11.72
N GLU A 212 5.25 9.60 -10.71
CA GLU A 212 6.52 10.34 -10.77
C GLU A 212 7.71 9.42 -11.09
N ASN A 213 7.70 8.20 -10.56
CA ASN A 213 8.75 7.20 -10.76
C ASN A 213 8.16 5.85 -11.19
N ALA A 214 8.18 5.59 -12.49
CA ALA A 214 7.67 4.34 -13.07
C ALA A 214 8.43 3.06 -12.63
N SER A 215 9.57 3.19 -11.95
CA SER A 215 10.26 2.04 -11.34
C SER A 215 9.56 1.57 -10.06
N ASN A 216 8.83 2.46 -9.38
CA ASN A 216 8.08 2.15 -8.18
C ASN A 216 6.69 1.63 -8.59
N LYS A 217 6.43 0.36 -8.28
CA LYS A 217 5.24 -0.36 -8.71
C LYS A 217 4.66 -1.12 -7.52
N GLY A 218 3.33 -1.14 -7.43
CA GLY A 218 2.64 -1.95 -6.44
C GLY A 218 2.66 -3.44 -6.80
N LYS A 219 2.00 -4.23 -5.95
CA LYS A 219 1.84 -5.68 -6.17
C LYS A 219 0.85 -5.98 -7.29
N TRP A 220 1.03 -7.15 -7.91
CA TRP A 220 0.05 -7.68 -8.86
C TRP A 220 -1.16 -8.25 -8.12
N VAL A 221 -2.35 -7.87 -8.57
CA VAL A 221 -3.62 -8.44 -8.12
C VAL A 221 -4.34 -9.09 -9.29
N GLU A 222 -4.90 -10.27 -9.03
CA GLU A 222 -5.64 -11.07 -10.00
C GLU A 222 -7.12 -10.70 -10.01
N SER A 223 -7.73 -10.78 -11.19
CA SER A 223 -9.19 -10.75 -11.31
C SER A 223 -9.83 -12.10 -11.10
N ASN A 224 -11.17 -12.09 -11.00
CA ASN A 224 -12.00 -13.23 -11.33
C ASN A 224 -11.69 -13.79 -12.75
N VAL A 225 -12.07 -15.05 -12.97
CA VAL A 225 -11.94 -15.72 -14.27
C VAL A 225 -13.28 -15.65 -15.00
N VAL A 226 -13.26 -15.22 -16.26
CA VAL A 226 -14.45 -15.13 -17.12
C VAL A 226 -14.28 -16.01 -18.35
N SER A 227 -15.26 -16.86 -18.63
CA SER A 227 -15.29 -17.70 -19.82
C SER A 227 -16.16 -17.07 -20.90
N TYR A 228 -15.56 -16.67 -22.02
CA TYR A 228 -16.31 -16.10 -23.15
C TYR A 228 -16.64 -17.15 -24.19
N ASN A 229 -17.90 -17.18 -24.64
CA ASN A 229 -18.34 -17.98 -25.77
C ASN A 229 -18.07 -17.27 -27.13
N ALA A 230 -18.40 -17.93 -28.24
CA ALA A 230 -18.13 -17.40 -29.58
C ALA A 230 -18.86 -16.09 -29.89
N ASP A 231 -20.11 -15.95 -29.44
CA ASP A 231 -20.91 -14.76 -29.69
C ASP A 231 -20.41 -13.56 -28.87
N GLN A 232 -20.07 -13.80 -27.59
CA GLN A 232 -19.45 -12.79 -26.73
C GLN A 232 -18.13 -12.30 -27.31
N VAL A 233 -17.25 -13.21 -27.73
CA VAL A 233 -15.96 -12.84 -28.35
C VAL A 233 -16.20 -11.99 -29.61
N LYS A 234 -17.18 -12.35 -30.44
CA LYS A 234 -17.50 -11.58 -31.63
C LYS A 234 -17.99 -10.17 -31.28
N ALA A 235 -18.91 -10.06 -30.33
CA ALA A 235 -19.45 -8.78 -29.86
C ALA A 235 -18.36 -7.89 -29.24
N ILE A 236 -17.50 -8.45 -28.37
CA ILE A 236 -16.40 -7.73 -27.70
C ILE A 236 -15.44 -7.15 -28.73
N ARG A 237 -15.05 -7.96 -29.73
CA ARG A 237 -14.13 -7.53 -30.80
C ARG A 237 -14.75 -6.49 -31.73
N ALA A 238 -16.06 -6.54 -31.92
CA ALA A 238 -16.80 -5.56 -32.70
C ALA A 238 -17.05 -4.25 -31.91
N GLY A 239 -16.83 -4.24 -30.59
CA GLY A 239 -17.21 -3.13 -29.72
C GLY A 239 -18.72 -3.06 -29.47
N GLU A 240 -19.43 -4.17 -29.71
CA GLU A 240 -20.89 -4.31 -29.62
C GLU A 240 -21.33 -5.02 -28.33
N ALA A 241 -20.39 -5.49 -27.51
CA ALA A 241 -20.67 -6.18 -26.24
C ALA A 241 -21.21 -5.27 -25.14
N GLY A 242 -21.51 -4.00 -25.41
CA GLY A 242 -21.76 -2.98 -24.38
C GLY A 242 -20.47 -2.25 -23.97
N GLY A 243 -20.62 -1.06 -23.40
CA GLY A 243 -19.49 -0.22 -22.96
C GLY A 243 -18.84 -0.73 -21.68
N LEU A 244 -17.95 0.10 -21.09
CA LEU A 244 -17.54 -0.07 -19.69
C LEU A 244 -18.81 -0.28 -18.84
N PRO A 245 -18.84 -1.20 -17.84
CA PRO A 245 -19.87 -1.09 -16.81
C PRO A 245 -19.74 0.33 -16.28
N VAL A 246 -20.79 1.12 -16.46
CA VAL A 246 -20.66 2.56 -16.33
C VAL A 246 -20.55 2.81 -14.83
N SER A 247 -19.35 3.07 -14.33
CA SER A 247 -19.20 3.38 -12.91
C SER A 247 -20.08 4.59 -12.61
N GLY A 248 -20.88 4.45 -11.57
CA GLY A 248 -21.90 5.42 -11.22
C GLY A 248 -22.28 5.32 -9.76
N GLU A 249 -23.17 6.21 -9.36
CA GLU A 249 -23.69 6.26 -8.00
C GLU A 249 -25.20 6.11 -8.04
N TRP A 250 -25.72 5.35 -7.09
CA TRP A 250 -27.14 5.36 -6.79
C TRP A 250 -27.53 6.73 -6.24
N LYS A 251 -28.50 7.35 -6.90
CA LYS A 251 -29.13 8.60 -6.47
C LYS A 251 -30.62 8.36 -6.25
N SER A 252 -31.24 9.17 -5.42
CA SER A 252 -32.68 9.11 -5.20
C SER A 252 -33.31 10.47 -4.98
N ASP A 253 -34.59 10.55 -5.34
CA ASP A 253 -35.48 11.68 -5.10
C ASP A 253 -36.85 11.16 -4.63
N ASN A 254 -37.88 12.02 -4.67
CA ASN A 254 -39.24 11.64 -4.26
C ASN A 254 -39.92 10.63 -5.19
N ASN A 255 -39.42 10.44 -6.41
CA ASN A 255 -40.01 9.56 -7.42
C ASN A 255 -39.35 8.18 -7.44
N GLY A 256 -38.07 8.07 -7.06
CA GLY A 256 -37.40 6.78 -6.94
C GLY A 256 -35.89 6.87 -6.95
N TRP A 257 -35.27 5.70 -7.15
CA TRP A 257 -33.83 5.56 -7.31
C TRP A 257 -33.45 5.59 -8.78
N TRP A 258 -32.33 6.20 -9.15
CA TRP A 258 -31.70 6.05 -10.46
C TRP A 258 -30.21 5.82 -10.29
N TYR A 259 -29.57 5.30 -11.33
CA TYR A 259 -28.13 5.12 -11.34
C TYR A 259 -27.50 6.19 -12.23
N GLN A 260 -26.77 7.13 -11.61
CA GLN A 260 -26.08 8.19 -12.33
C GLN A 260 -24.66 7.75 -12.66
N HIS A 261 -24.37 7.68 -13.95
CA HIS A 261 -23.04 7.38 -14.48
C HIS A 261 -22.06 8.52 -14.20
N SER A 262 -20.77 8.18 -14.13
CA SER A 262 -19.66 9.11 -13.86
C SER A 262 -19.51 10.23 -14.90
N ASP A 263 -20.00 10.02 -16.12
CA ASP A 263 -20.07 11.04 -17.18
C ASP A 263 -21.29 11.98 -17.05
N GLY A 264 -22.10 11.80 -15.99
CA GLY A 264 -23.30 12.57 -15.68
C GLY A 264 -24.57 12.05 -16.36
N THR A 265 -24.48 11.03 -17.21
CA THR A 265 -25.65 10.36 -17.80
C THR A 265 -26.28 9.36 -16.82
N TYR A 266 -27.34 8.66 -17.21
CA TYR A 266 -28.00 7.69 -16.34
C TYR A 266 -28.75 6.62 -17.14
N SER A 267 -28.92 5.45 -16.52
CA SER A 267 -29.65 4.30 -17.06
C SER A 267 -31.12 4.64 -17.27
N LYS A 268 -31.67 4.35 -18.45
CA LYS A 268 -33.08 4.61 -18.79
C LYS A 268 -33.58 3.61 -19.82
N ASN A 269 -34.79 3.07 -19.59
CA ASN A 269 -35.46 2.09 -20.43
C ASN A 269 -34.55 0.90 -20.80
N ALA A 270 -33.83 0.38 -19.81
CA ALA A 270 -32.81 -0.64 -20.01
C ALA A 270 -32.59 -1.47 -18.74
N TRP A 271 -32.07 -2.68 -18.95
CA TRP A 271 -31.44 -3.47 -17.90
C TRP A 271 -29.97 -3.05 -17.77
N GLU A 272 -29.47 -2.99 -16.54
CA GLU A 272 -28.07 -2.73 -16.26
C GLU A 272 -27.55 -3.61 -15.12
N GLU A 273 -26.34 -4.12 -15.29
CA GLU A 273 -25.63 -4.88 -14.27
C GLU A 273 -24.77 -3.92 -13.43
N ILE A 274 -25.10 -3.79 -12.15
CA ILE A 274 -24.42 -2.92 -11.19
C ILE A 274 -23.98 -3.81 -10.02
N ASP A 275 -22.69 -3.81 -9.70
CA ASP A 275 -22.10 -4.62 -8.62
C ASP A 275 -22.50 -6.11 -8.66
N GLY A 276 -22.56 -6.69 -9.87
CA GLY A 276 -22.88 -8.10 -10.09
C GLY A 276 -24.35 -8.46 -9.92
N LYS A 277 -25.25 -7.46 -9.89
CA LYS A 277 -26.70 -7.64 -9.83
C LYS A 277 -27.37 -6.90 -10.98
N TRP A 278 -28.43 -7.49 -11.54
CA TRP A 278 -29.22 -6.87 -12.60
C TRP A 278 -30.32 -5.98 -12.02
N TYR A 279 -30.43 -4.78 -12.57
CA TYR A 279 -31.45 -3.79 -12.26
C TYR A 279 -32.13 -3.36 -13.56
N VAL A 280 -33.39 -2.93 -13.50
CA VAL A 280 -34.09 -2.38 -14.66
C VAL A 280 -34.62 -0.99 -14.38
N PHE A 281 -34.47 -0.10 -15.36
CA PHE A 281 -34.83 1.30 -15.25
C PHE A 281 -35.95 1.64 -16.24
N ASP A 282 -36.91 2.44 -15.81
CA ASP A 282 -38.04 2.87 -16.63
C ASP A 282 -37.66 3.96 -17.63
N GLU A 283 -38.65 4.46 -18.38
CA GLU A 283 -38.45 5.52 -19.37
C GLU A 283 -38.05 6.88 -18.75
N ASN A 284 -38.13 7.07 -17.45
CA ASN A 284 -37.61 8.27 -16.79
C ASN A 284 -36.25 8.05 -16.14
N GLY A 285 -35.75 6.81 -16.15
CA GLY A 285 -34.51 6.40 -15.54
C GLY A 285 -34.65 5.94 -14.10
N TYR A 286 -35.88 5.75 -13.61
CA TYR A 286 -36.10 5.26 -12.25
C TYR A 286 -36.10 3.73 -12.22
N MET A 287 -35.39 3.19 -11.24
CA MET A 287 -35.27 1.78 -10.94
C MET A 287 -36.64 1.19 -10.61
N ARG A 288 -36.92 0.04 -11.21
CA ARG A 288 -38.17 -0.69 -11.01
C ARG A 288 -37.97 -1.85 -10.05
N THR A 289 -39.04 -2.20 -9.35
CA THR A 289 -39.15 -3.37 -8.49
C THR A 289 -40.41 -4.16 -8.86
N GLY A 290 -40.52 -5.39 -8.35
CA GLY A 290 -41.63 -6.31 -8.62
C GLY A 290 -41.52 -6.99 -9.98
N TRP A 291 -42.66 -7.38 -10.55
CA TRP A 291 -42.75 -8.05 -11.85
C TRP A 291 -42.43 -7.11 -13.01
N ILE A 292 -41.57 -7.59 -13.91
CA ILE A 292 -41.08 -6.87 -15.09
C ILE A 292 -41.31 -7.74 -16.33
N ASP A 293 -42.23 -7.29 -17.20
CA ASP A 293 -42.38 -7.86 -18.53
C ASP A 293 -41.35 -7.23 -19.48
N TRP A 294 -40.46 -8.04 -20.03
CA TRP A 294 -39.41 -7.60 -20.94
C TRP A 294 -39.26 -8.57 -22.12
N ASN A 295 -39.49 -8.06 -23.33
CA ASN A 295 -39.40 -8.84 -24.58
C ASN A 295 -40.21 -10.15 -24.59
N GLY A 296 -41.36 -10.17 -23.92
CA GLY A 296 -42.26 -11.33 -23.86
C GLY A 296 -41.91 -12.36 -22.80
N GLU A 297 -40.90 -12.08 -21.97
CA GLU A 297 -40.53 -12.85 -20.78
C GLU A 297 -40.84 -12.04 -19.52
N ALA A 298 -41.10 -12.72 -18.40
CA ALA A 298 -41.37 -12.08 -17.11
C ALA A 298 -40.27 -12.37 -16.08
N TYR A 299 -39.80 -11.30 -15.44
CA TYR A 299 -38.72 -11.28 -14.45
C TYR A 299 -39.24 -10.66 -13.14
N TYR A 300 -38.56 -10.90 -12.02
CA TYR A 300 -38.90 -10.29 -10.74
C TYR A 300 -37.69 -9.58 -10.12
N CYS A 301 -37.83 -8.30 -9.81
CA CYS A 301 -36.87 -7.50 -9.04
C CYS A 301 -37.34 -7.36 -7.59
N ASP A 302 -36.48 -7.63 -6.62
CA ASP A 302 -36.83 -7.50 -5.21
C ASP A 302 -36.96 -6.03 -4.75
N ASN A 303 -37.19 -5.81 -3.45
CA ASN A 303 -37.35 -4.46 -2.90
C ASN A 303 -36.06 -3.60 -3.01
N SER A 304 -34.90 -4.22 -3.19
CA SER A 304 -33.65 -3.52 -3.48
C SER A 304 -33.49 -3.19 -4.97
N GLY A 305 -34.38 -3.69 -5.83
CA GLY A 305 -34.32 -3.57 -7.30
C GLY A 305 -33.51 -4.66 -7.98
N ALA A 306 -32.82 -5.50 -7.21
CA ALA A 306 -32.02 -6.59 -7.76
C ALA A 306 -32.92 -7.69 -8.33
N MET A 307 -32.63 -8.11 -9.56
CA MET A 307 -33.31 -9.22 -10.21
C MET A 307 -33.05 -10.52 -9.46
N LEU A 308 -34.11 -11.26 -9.17
CA LEU A 308 -34.04 -12.59 -8.60
C LEU A 308 -33.77 -13.62 -9.70
N THR A 309 -32.90 -14.60 -9.42
CA THR A 309 -32.66 -15.75 -10.29
C THR A 309 -32.63 -17.04 -9.47
N ASN A 310 -33.00 -18.16 -10.11
CA ASN A 310 -32.94 -19.50 -9.54
C ASN A 310 -33.54 -19.62 -8.13
N THR A 311 -34.69 -18.98 -7.92
CA THR A 311 -35.32 -18.86 -6.60
C THR A 311 -36.85 -18.77 -6.75
N THR A 312 -37.54 -18.69 -5.61
CA THR A 312 -38.99 -18.47 -5.56
C THR A 312 -39.27 -17.03 -5.14
N THR A 313 -40.15 -16.36 -5.88
CA THR A 313 -40.61 -14.99 -5.60
C THR A 313 -41.49 -14.95 -4.34
N PRO A 314 -41.66 -13.78 -3.69
CA PRO A 314 -42.49 -13.65 -2.48
C PRO A 314 -43.96 -14.08 -2.66
N ASP A 315 -44.49 -14.02 -3.88
CA ASP A 315 -45.83 -14.45 -4.28
C ASP A 315 -45.89 -15.89 -4.81
N GLY A 316 -44.77 -16.63 -4.78
CA GLY A 316 -44.74 -18.09 -4.91
C GLY A 316 -44.37 -18.63 -6.30
N TYR A 317 -43.96 -17.78 -7.24
CA TYR A 317 -43.53 -18.22 -8.57
C TYR A 317 -42.05 -18.61 -8.61
N ILE A 318 -41.71 -19.66 -9.37
CA ILE A 318 -40.35 -20.17 -9.50
C ILE A 318 -39.67 -19.52 -10.72
N LEU A 319 -38.47 -18.97 -10.49
CA LEU A 319 -37.61 -18.41 -11.53
C LEU A 319 -36.50 -19.39 -11.90
N ASP A 320 -36.15 -19.45 -13.19
CA ASP A 320 -35.03 -20.25 -13.68
C ASP A 320 -33.67 -19.58 -13.45
N TYR A 321 -32.60 -20.21 -13.95
CA TYR A 321 -31.23 -19.71 -13.80
C TYR A 321 -31.02 -18.33 -14.47
N ASP A 322 -31.78 -18.04 -15.53
CA ASP A 322 -31.74 -16.78 -16.26
C ASP A 322 -32.75 -15.75 -15.70
N GLY A 323 -33.44 -16.07 -14.59
CA GLY A 323 -34.39 -15.18 -13.91
C GLY A 323 -35.80 -15.18 -14.51
N ARG A 324 -36.09 -16.04 -15.50
CA ARG A 324 -37.39 -16.08 -16.17
C ARG A 324 -38.38 -16.92 -15.36
N ILE A 325 -39.65 -16.52 -15.39
CA ILE A 325 -40.73 -17.32 -14.80
C ILE A 325 -40.81 -18.70 -15.47
N LYS A 326 -40.79 -19.77 -14.68
CA LYS A 326 -41.17 -21.09 -15.16
C LYS A 326 -42.69 -21.18 -15.12
N ASN A 327 -43.32 -21.01 -16.29
CA ASN A 327 -44.74 -21.30 -16.44
C ASN A 327 -45.03 -22.75 -16.00
N HIS A 328 -46.00 -22.91 -15.10
CA HIS A 328 -46.57 -24.21 -14.72
C HIS A 328 -47.36 -24.82 -15.87
#